data_AF-A0A4Y2LK07-F1
#
_entry.id   AF-A0A4Y2LK07-F1
#
_cell.length_a   1.000
_cell.length_b   1.000
_cell.length_c   1.000
_cell.angle_alpha   90.00
_cell.angle_beta   90.00
_cell.angle_gamma   90.00
#
_symmetry.space_group_name_H-M   'P 1'
#
loop_
_entity.id
_entity.type
_entity.pdbx_description
1 polymer ?
#
loop_
_entity_poly.entity_id
_entity_poly.type
_entity_poly.pdbx_seq_one_letter_code
_entity_poly.pdbx_strand_id
1 'polypeptide(L)'
;VEYNVVDGKPYVASLNGKGDDPELGMFWFVYLKSLSSDKDPKIVEESPVDIKLEPNDEIILWYKRGPWSGQSLMQNSFTSP
;
A
#
# COMPACT_ATOMS: atom_id res chain seq x y z
N VAL A 1 1.13 -11.63 -7.26
CA VAL A 1 1.36 -10.40 -6.47
C VAL A 1 2.84 -10.33 -6.21
N GLU A 2 3.45 -9.18 -6.45
CA GLU A 2 4.85 -8.92 -6.11
C GLU A 2 4.89 -7.82 -5.05
N TYR A 3 5.96 -7.82 -4.24
CA TYR A 3 6.13 -6.90 -3.13
C TYR A 3 7.52 -6.28 -3.13
N ASN A 4 7.61 -5.04 -2.68
CA ASN A 4 8.86 -4.37 -2.34
C ASN A 4 9.04 -4.37 -0.83
N VAL A 5 10.27 -4.43 -0.34
CA VAL A 5 10.56 -4.36 1.10
C VAL A 5 11.05 -2.95 1.43
N VAL A 6 10.37 -2.28 2.35
CA VAL A 6 10.72 -0.96 2.88
C VAL A 6 10.84 -1.10 4.40
N ASP A 7 11.98 -0.70 4.97
CA ASP A 7 12.30 -0.84 6.40
C ASP A 7 12.04 -2.25 6.96
N GLY A 8 12.41 -3.26 6.18
CA GLY A 8 12.24 -4.68 6.55
C GLY A 8 10.81 -5.21 6.44
N LYS A 9 9.87 -4.39 5.96
CA LYS A 9 8.46 -4.75 5.82
C LYS A 9 8.00 -4.77 4.36
N PRO A 10 7.22 -5.77 3.92
CA PRO A 10 6.78 -5.85 2.53
C PRO A 10 5.63 -4.89 2.24
N TYR A 11 5.56 -4.36 1.04
CA TYR A 11 4.47 -3.53 0.51
C TYR A 11 4.14 -4.00 -0.91
N VAL A 12 2.86 -3.96 -1.29
CA VAL A 12 2.43 -4.41 -2.62
C VAL A 12 3.08 -3.52 -3.68
N ALA A 13 3.79 -4.13 -4.61
CA ALA A 13 4.47 -3.46 -5.73
C ALA A 13 3.82 -3.79 -7.07
N SER A 14 3.16 -4.95 -7.18
CA SER A 14 2.48 -5.38 -8.40
C SER A 14 1.34 -6.35 -8.12
N LEU A 15 0.24 -6.19 -8.85
CA LEU A 15 -0.91 -7.10 -8.85
C LEU A 15 -1.28 -7.41 -10.31
N ASN A 16 -1.40 -8.70 -10.64
CA ASN A 16 -1.81 -9.18 -11.98
C ASN A 16 -0.98 -8.59 -13.13
N GLY A 17 0.34 -8.47 -12.96
CA GLY A 17 1.26 -7.94 -13.97
C GLY A 17 1.23 -6.42 -14.09
N LYS A 18 0.44 -5.73 -13.27
CA LYS A 18 0.42 -4.27 -13.19
C LYS A 18 1.22 -3.82 -11.97
N GLY A 19 2.42 -3.31 -12.23
CA GLY A 19 3.31 -2.76 -11.21
C GLY A 19 3.04 -1.29 -10.90
N ASP A 20 3.64 -0.80 -9.83
CA ASP A 20 3.79 0.62 -9.56
C ASP A 20 4.55 1.32 -10.71
N ASP A 21 4.23 2.58 -10.93
CA ASP A 21 4.86 3.44 -11.92
C ASP A 21 5.21 4.78 -11.26
N PRO A 22 6.43 4.89 -10.69
CA PRO A 22 6.91 6.10 -10.06
C PRO A 22 7.00 7.31 -11.01
N GLU A 23 7.26 7.07 -12.31
CA GLU A 23 7.37 8.13 -13.31
C GLU A 23 6.01 8.81 -13.55
N LEU A 24 4.93 8.01 -13.56
CA LEU A 24 3.55 8.51 -13.68
C LEU A 24 2.87 8.79 -12.33
N GLY A 25 3.57 8.58 -11.22
CA GLY A 25 3.05 8.72 -9.86
C GLY A 25 1.86 7.79 -9.58
N MET A 26 1.82 6.63 -10.22
CA MET A 26 0.76 5.63 -10.05
C MET A 26 1.24 4.52 -9.13
N PHE A 27 0.44 4.20 -8.12
CA PHE A 27 0.83 3.17 -7.17
C PHE A 27 -0.35 2.35 -6.68
N TRP A 28 -0.06 1.19 -6.12
CA TRP A 28 -1.00 0.34 -5.39
C TRP A 28 -1.17 0.79 -3.94
N PHE A 29 -2.37 1.25 -3.61
CA PHE A 29 -2.74 1.62 -2.25
C PHE A 29 -3.60 0.53 -1.61
N VAL A 30 -3.34 0.24 -0.34
CA VAL A 30 -4.15 -0.67 0.47
C VAL A 30 -5.19 0.14 1.21
N TYR A 31 -6.46 -0.26 1.08
CA TYR A 31 -7.55 0.28 1.87
C TYR A 31 -8.20 -0.85 2.68
N LEU A 32 -8.63 -0.51 3.89
CA LEU A 32 -9.47 -1.37 4.73
C LEU A 32 -10.87 -0.80 4.80
N LYS A 33 -11.86 -1.65 4.60
CA LYS A 33 -13.27 -1.35 4.82
C LYS A 33 -13.86 -2.45 5.70
N SER A 34 -14.54 -2.07 6.77
CA SER A 34 -15.34 -3.04 7.51
C SER A 34 -16.74 -3.09 6.92
N LEU A 35 -17.19 -4.26 6.48
CA LEU A 35 -18.55 -4.47 5.96
C LEU A 35 -19.63 -4.28 7.02
N SER A 36 -19.25 -4.37 8.29
CA SER A 36 -20.14 -4.12 9.43
C SER A 36 -20.39 -2.63 9.70
N SER A 37 -19.75 -1.74 8.93
CA SER A 37 -19.75 -0.30 9.14
C SER A 37 -20.03 0.44 7.84
N ASP A 38 -20.93 1.43 7.87
CA ASP A 38 -21.23 2.30 6.71
C ASP A 38 -20.13 3.34 6.40
N LYS A 39 -19.00 3.27 7.10
CA LYS A 39 -17.86 4.16 6.88
C LYS A 39 -17.16 3.84 5.56
N ASP A 40 -16.65 4.89 4.93
CA ASP A 40 -15.83 4.76 3.73
C ASP A 40 -14.54 3.96 4.01
N PRO A 41 -14.00 3.25 2.98
CA PRO A 41 -12.71 2.61 3.07
C PRO A 41 -11.62 3.61 3.50
N LYS A 42 -10.75 3.18 4.42
CA LYS A 42 -9.62 3.97 4.88
C LYS A 42 -8.33 3.45 4.31
N ILE A 43 -7.47 4.35 3.84
CA ILE A 43 -6.12 3.99 3.43
C ILE A 43 -5.33 3.47 4.63
N VAL A 44 -4.52 2.45 4.40
CA VAL A 44 -3.62 1.87 5.39
C VAL A 44 -2.19 2.20 4.98
N GLU A 45 -1.44 2.82 5.90
CA GLU A 45 -0.04 3.17 5.70
C GLU A 45 0.91 2.11 6.27
N GLU A 46 0.38 1.22 7.11
CA GLU A 46 1.11 0.09 7.67
C GLU A 46 1.37 -0.99 6.61
N SER A 47 2.40 -1.80 6.84
CA SER A 47 2.67 -2.94 5.98
C SER A 47 1.52 -3.95 6.07
N PRO A 48 1.13 -4.59 4.95
CA PRO A 48 0.12 -5.66 4.96
C PRO A 48 0.35 -6.78 5.98
N VAL A 49 1.60 -7.03 6.41
CA VAL A 49 1.89 -8.08 7.40
C VAL A 49 1.52 -7.67 8.83
N ASP A 50 1.41 -6.37 9.10
CA ASP A 50 1.02 -5.85 10.41
C ASP A 50 -0.49 -5.66 10.55
N ILE A 51 -1.22 -5.73 9.42
CA ILE A 51 -2.67 -5.57 9.41
C ILE A 51 -3.32 -6.79 10.08
N LYS A 52 -4.02 -6.54 11.18
CA LYS A 52 -4.92 -7.52 11.80
C LYS A 52 -6.32 -7.33 11.24
N LEU A 53 -6.79 -8.33 10.51
CA LEU A 53 -8.14 -8.35 9.96
C LEU A 53 -9.13 -8.86 11.00
N GLU A 54 -10.26 -8.18 11.12
CA GLU A 54 -11.41 -8.67 11.87
C GLU A 54 -12.42 -9.34 10.92
N PRO A 55 -13.34 -10.16 11.44
CA PRO A 55 -14.41 -10.73 10.63
C PRO A 55 -15.20 -9.65 9.89
N ASN A 56 -15.41 -9.89 8.59
CA ASN A 56 -16.09 -8.96 7.67
C ASN A 56 -15.28 -7.70 7.30
N ASP A 57 -13.97 -7.69 7.53
CA ASP A 57 -13.10 -6.70 6.89
C ASP A 57 -12.80 -7.10 5.43
N GLU A 58 -12.76 -6.08 4.58
CA GLU A 58 -12.36 -6.16 3.18
C GLU A 58 -11.08 -5.37 2.97
N ILE A 59 -10.12 -6.01 2.31
CA ILE A 59 -8.95 -5.34 1.76
C ILE A 59 -9.27 -4.93 0.32
N ILE A 60 -9.08 -3.65 0.03
CA ILE A 60 -9.21 -3.09 -1.32
C ILE A 60 -7.82 -2.64 -1.78
N LEU A 61 -7.34 -3.24 -2.87
CA LEU A 61 -6.13 -2.79 -3.56
C LEU A 61 -6.53 -1.82 -4.67
N TRP A 62 -6.12 -0.57 -4.55
CA TRP A 62 -6.52 0.50 -5.44
C TRP A 62 -5.31 1.07 -6.19
N TYR A 63 -5.26 0.86 -7.51
CA TYR A 63 -4.25 1.46 -8.37
C TYR A 63 -4.68 2.86 -8.81
N LYS A 64 -4.01 3.91 -8.31
CA LYS A 64 -4.33 5.30 -8.65
C LYS A 64 -3.13 6.21 -8.60
N ARG A 65 -3.31 7.45 -9.10
CA ARG A 65 -2.38 8.55 -8.80
C ARG A 65 -2.43 8.90 -7.33
N GLY A 66 -1.28 9.22 -6.78
CA GLY A 66 -1.19 9.82 -5.46
C GLY A 66 0.25 10.03 -5.04
N PRO A 67 0.50 10.85 -4.02
CA PRO A 67 1.75 10.77 -3.30
C PRO A 67 1.84 9.35 -2.76
N TRP A 68 2.91 8.62 -3.06
CA TRP A 68 3.21 7.44 -2.28
C TRP A 68 3.35 7.92 -0.83
N SER A 69 2.53 7.38 0.08
CA SER A 69 2.41 7.86 1.47
C SER A 69 3.71 7.77 2.29
N GLY A 70 4.80 7.33 1.68
CA GLY A 70 6.14 7.29 2.24
C GLY A 70 7.13 8.30 1.64
N GLN A 71 6.76 9.55 1.30
CA GLN A 71 7.80 10.56 1.02
C GLN A 71 8.81 10.70 2.18
N SER A 72 8.42 10.34 3.41
CA SER A 72 9.35 10.22 4.56
C SER A 72 10.09 8.87 4.66
N LEU A 73 9.57 7.78 4.09
CA LEU A 73 10.19 6.44 4.17
C LEU A 73 11.17 6.21 3.02
N MET A 74 10.87 6.68 1.81
CA MET A 74 11.77 6.53 0.66
C MET A 74 12.89 7.58 0.59
N GLN A 75 12.76 8.73 1.28
CA GLN A 75 13.90 9.65 1.42
C GLN A 75 15.06 9.00 2.19
N ASN A 76 14.79 8.00 3.03
CA ASN A 76 15.81 7.27 3.78
C ASN A 76 16.38 6.06 3.03
N SER A 77 15.75 5.59 1.95
CA SER A 77 16.23 4.42 1.19
C SER A 77 16.94 4.77 -0.12
N PHE A 78 17.13 6.06 -0.42
CA PHE A 78 17.96 6.54 -1.55
C PHE A 78 19.09 7.47 -1.09
N THR A 79 19.89 6.99 -0.15
CA THR A 79 21.33 7.29 -0.02
C THR A 79 21.97 5.99 0.48
N SER A 80 23.04 5.40 -0.02
CA SER A 80 24.02 5.59 -1.11
C SER A 80 24.82 4.25 -1.16
N PRO A 81 25.78 3.97 -2.09
CA PRO A 81 26.91 4.82 -2.46
C PRO A 81 26.68 5.61 -3.74
#